data_AF-A0A6M0C1K9-F1
#
_entry.id   AF-A0A6M0C1K9-F1
#
_cell.length_a   1.000
_cell.length_b   1.000
_cell.length_c   1.000
_cell.angle_alpha   90.00
_cell.angle_beta   90.00
_cell.angle_gamma   90.00
#
_symmetry.space_group_name_H-M   'P 1'
#
loop_
_entity.id
_entity.type
_entity.pdbx_description
1 polymer ?
#
loop_
_entity_poly.entity_id
_entity_poly.type
_entity_poly.pdbx_seq_one_letter_code
_entity_poly.pdbx_strand_id
1 'polypeptide(L)'
;INSAPLDNKAVRQALAAIVDRNLLNKRVLRGQAEPIYSLIPNKFEGYKPVFQENYGDGNFDKARELLKEAGYSQDNPAKIEIWYASNSTKRQLVASTLKASVEEKIEGLMELELNSVEAATAFKNLDKGLYQTFMLDWYGDFVDADNYIQPFLECTKGSEETGCEAGASQFQGSFYYSDRINQLIEQQRQEQNPEKRQAIFREIQDLLGEDVPFIPLWLDKDYVFAQKNINGVNLEPTQQFPFWTINKS
;
A
#
# COMPACT_ATOMS: atom_id res chain seq x y z
N ILE A 1 0.44 9.81 -8.05
CA ILE A 1 -0.94 10.11 -8.46
C ILE A 1 -1.06 11.29 -9.44
N ASN A 2 0.01 12.02 -9.74
CA ASN A 2 -0.07 13.26 -10.54
C ASN A 2 0.10 13.02 -12.05
N SER A 3 -0.14 11.80 -12.53
CA SER A 3 0.04 11.43 -13.94
C SER A 3 -1.10 10.57 -14.42
N ALA A 4 -1.56 10.84 -15.65
CA ALA A 4 -2.59 10.04 -16.29
C ALA A 4 -2.16 8.56 -16.41
N PRO A 5 -3.08 7.60 -16.22
CA PRO A 5 -4.50 7.78 -15.87
C PRO A 5 -4.77 7.82 -14.35
N LEU A 6 -3.73 7.84 -13.50
CA LEU A 6 -3.88 7.74 -12.03
C LEU A 6 -4.19 9.07 -11.35
N ASP A 7 -4.15 10.18 -12.06
CA ASP A 7 -4.73 11.47 -11.65
C ASP A 7 -6.25 11.37 -11.48
N ASN A 8 -6.90 10.50 -12.24
CA ASN A 8 -8.31 10.16 -12.05
C ASN A 8 -8.52 9.21 -10.86
N LYS A 9 -9.24 9.69 -9.84
CA LYS A 9 -9.60 8.92 -8.63
C LYS A 9 -10.29 7.59 -8.97
N ALA A 10 -11.22 7.58 -9.92
CA ALA A 10 -11.95 6.36 -10.31
C ALA A 10 -11.03 5.25 -10.84
N VAL A 11 -9.92 5.61 -11.50
CA VAL A 11 -8.92 4.64 -11.97
C VAL A 11 -8.16 4.01 -10.80
N ARG A 12 -7.78 4.81 -9.80
CA ARG A 12 -7.14 4.30 -8.57
C ARG A 12 -8.08 3.38 -7.79
N GLN A 13 -9.36 3.75 -7.70
CA GLN A 13 -10.42 2.95 -7.08
C GLN A 13 -10.66 1.63 -7.85
N ALA A 14 -10.65 1.67 -9.18
CA ALA A 14 -10.73 0.46 -10.00
C ALA A 14 -9.50 -0.45 -9.77
N LEU A 15 -8.30 0.12 -9.69
CA LEU A 15 -7.08 -0.60 -9.37
C LEU A 15 -7.16 -1.25 -7.97
N ALA A 16 -7.78 -0.59 -6.99
CA ALA A 16 -8.02 -1.17 -5.68
C ALA A 16 -8.99 -2.36 -5.72
N ALA A 17 -10.05 -2.25 -6.52
CA ALA A 17 -11.11 -3.27 -6.64
C ALA A 17 -10.65 -4.56 -7.32
N ILE A 18 -9.71 -4.50 -8.27
CA ILE A 18 -9.21 -5.72 -8.92
C ILE A 18 -8.31 -6.57 -8.01
N VAL A 19 -7.83 -6.04 -6.88
CA VAL A 19 -6.90 -6.76 -6.00
C VAL A 19 -7.65 -7.84 -5.23
N ASP A 20 -7.46 -9.09 -5.63
CA ASP A 20 -7.88 -10.28 -4.87
C ASP A 20 -6.76 -10.69 -3.91
N ARG A 21 -6.81 -10.20 -2.66
CA ARG A 21 -5.73 -10.45 -1.68
C ARG A 21 -5.69 -11.92 -1.25
N ASN A 22 -6.84 -12.60 -1.26
CA ASN A 22 -6.91 -14.03 -0.95
C ASN A 22 -6.25 -14.88 -2.03
N LEU A 23 -6.47 -14.55 -3.31
CA LEU A 23 -5.77 -15.17 -4.43
C LEU A 23 -4.27 -14.95 -4.35
N LEU A 24 -3.83 -13.71 -4.11
CA LEU A 24 -2.41 -13.40 -3.94
C LEU A 24 -1.80 -14.20 -2.79
N ASN A 25 -2.47 -14.24 -1.63
CA ASN A 25 -1.97 -14.99 -0.48
C ASN A 25 -1.86 -16.49 -0.78
N LYS A 26 -2.86 -17.06 -1.46
CA LYS A 26 -2.88 -18.49 -1.81
C LYS A 26 -1.85 -18.86 -2.87
N ARG A 27 -1.77 -18.09 -3.96
CA ARG A 27 -0.98 -18.45 -5.16
C ARG A 27 0.47 -18.00 -5.09
N VAL A 28 0.71 -16.83 -4.51
CA VAL A 28 2.04 -16.22 -4.48
C VAL A 28 2.68 -16.41 -3.10
N LEU A 29 1.96 -16.03 -2.04
CA LEU A 29 2.51 -15.99 -0.67
C LEU A 29 2.37 -17.34 0.07
N ARG A 30 1.72 -18.33 -0.54
CA ARG A 30 1.55 -19.70 -0.03
C ARG A 30 0.97 -19.77 1.39
N GLY A 31 0.09 -18.83 1.74
CA GLY A 31 -0.51 -18.72 3.06
C GLY A 31 0.44 -18.23 4.17
N GLN A 32 1.62 -17.72 3.81
CA GLN A 32 2.63 -17.21 4.73
C GLN A 32 2.53 -15.70 4.95
N ALA A 33 1.42 -15.09 4.54
CA ALA A 33 1.10 -13.69 4.77
C ALA A 33 -0.36 -13.53 5.21
N GLU A 34 -0.71 -12.36 5.70
CA GLU A 34 -2.08 -11.98 6.04
C GLU A 34 -2.56 -10.87 5.08
N PRO A 35 -3.72 -11.02 4.42
CA PRO A 35 -4.34 -9.90 3.71
C PRO A 35 -4.57 -8.70 4.64
N ILE A 36 -4.25 -7.50 4.17
CA ILE A 36 -4.54 -6.25 4.87
C ILE A 36 -5.31 -5.28 3.97
N TYR A 37 -6.17 -4.48 4.60
CA TYR A 37 -7.17 -3.64 3.92
C TYR A 37 -7.11 -2.17 4.36
N SER A 38 -5.98 -1.76 4.93
CA SER A 38 -5.63 -0.40 5.32
C SER A 38 -4.11 -0.32 5.48
N LEU A 39 -3.56 0.89 5.51
CA LEU A 39 -2.14 1.08 5.81
C LEU A 39 -1.83 0.72 7.27
N ILE A 40 -2.75 1.04 8.19
CA ILE A 40 -2.64 0.61 9.59
C ILE A 40 -2.87 -0.91 9.66
N PRO A 41 -1.96 -1.70 10.26
CA PRO A 41 -2.16 -3.14 10.43
C PRO A 41 -3.34 -3.48 11.32
N ASN A 42 -3.96 -4.64 11.08
CA ASN A 42 -5.13 -5.14 11.82
C ASN A 42 -4.87 -5.47 13.31
N LYS A 43 -3.64 -5.28 13.80
CA LYS A 43 -3.25 -5.47 15.20
C LYS A 43 -3.41 -4.19 16.04
N PHE A 44 -3.64 -3.04 15.41
CA PHE A 44 -3.87 -1.77 16.09
C PHE A 44 -5.37 -1.54 16.34
N GLU A 45 -5.71 -0.99 17.51
CA GLU A 45 -7.10 -0.75 17.94
C GLU A 45 -7.89 0.23 17.04
N GLY A 46 -7.18 1.14 16.37
CA GLY A 46 -7.74 2.08 15.40
C GLY A 46 -7.96 1.52 14.00
N TYR A 47 -7.63 0.26 13.75
CA TYR A 47 -7.76 -0.35 12.43
C TYR A 47 -9.18 -0.31 11.89
N LYS A 48 -9.30 0.02 10.59
CA LYS A 48 -10.54 -0.10 9.81
C LYS A 48 -10.23 -0.73 8.44
N PRO A 49 -10.94 -1.78 8.00
CA PRO A 49 -10.67 -2.47 6.73
C PRO A 49 -11.27 -1.74 5.52
N VAL A 50 -10.99 -0.44 5.37
CA VAL A 50 -11.63 0.46 4.39
C VAL A 50 -11.54 -0.03 2.95
N PHE A 51 -10.45 -0.71 2.56
CA PHE A 51 -10.35 -1.28 1.22
C PHE A 51 -11.26 -2.49 1.00
N GLN A 52 -11.49 -3.29 2.04
CA GLN A 52 -12.42 -4.41 1.98
C GLN A 52 -13.86 -3.91 1.90
N GLU A 53 -14.21 -2.93 2.74
CA GLU A 53 -15.54 -2.33 2.79
C GLU A 53 -15.88 -1.63 1.48
N ASN A 54 -14.94 -0.86 0.93
CA ASN A 54 -15.18 -0.07 -0.27
C ASN A 54 -15.08 -0.92 -1.55
N TYR A 55 -14.18 -1.90 -1.62
CA TYR A 55 -13.83 -2.54 -2.90
C TYR A 55 -13.94 -4.06 -2.90
N GLY A 56 -14.00 -4.72 -1.74
CA GLY A 56 -13.96 -6.17 -1.62
C GLY A 56 -12.60 -6.77 -2.01
N ASP A 57 -12.62 -8.01 -2.47
CA ASP A 57 -11.44 -8.77 -2.91
C ASP A 57 -11.65 -9.27 -4.35
N GLY A 58 -11.00 -8.62 -5.31
CA GLY A 58 -11.16 -8.97 -6.73
C GLY A 58 -12.54 -8.66 -7.28
N ASN A 59 -13.14 -7.54 -6.90
CA ASN A 59 -14.42 -7.08 -7.42
C ASN A 59 -14.26 -6.44 -8.81
N PHE A 60 -14.08 -7.28 -9.83
CA PHE A 60 -13.92 -6.84 -11.20
C PHE A 60 -15.16 -6.10 -11.73
N ASP A 61 -16.36 -6.43 -11.27
CA ASP A 61 -17.59 -5.76 -11.71
C ASP A 61 -17.56 -4.27 -11.33
N LYS A 62 -17.21 -3.98 -10.07
CA LYS A 62 -17.01 -2.61 -9.60
C LYS A 62 -15.87 -1.90 -10.34
N ALA A 63 -14.76 -2.59 -10.59
CA ALA A 63 -13.66 -2.02 -11.37
C ALA A 63 -14.11 -1.63 -12.80
N ARG A 64 -14.91 -2.48 -13.46
CA ARG A 64 -15.44 -2.19 -14.80
C ARG A 64 -16.41 -1.02 -14.80
N GLU A 65 -17.27 -0.90 -13.78
CA GLU A 65 -18.17 0.24 -13.58
C GLU A 65 -17.37 1.56 -13.46
N LEU A 66 -16.44 1.62 -12.51
CA LEU A 66 -15.60 2.81 -12.27
C LEU A 66 -14.81 3.24 -13.51
N LEU A 67 -14.24 2.28 -14.25
CA LEU A 67 -13.50 2.57 -15.48
C LEU A 67 -14.41 3.13 -16.59
N LYS A 68 -15.61 2.57 -16.76
CA LYS A 68 -16.58 3.06 -17.77
C LYS A 68 -17.06 4.46 -17.43
N GLU A 69 -17.37 4.73 -16.17
CA GLU A 69 -17.75 6.07 -15.70
C GLU A 69 -16.63 7.09 -15.90
N ALA A 70 -15.38 6.66 -15.76
CA ALA A 70 -14.19 7.46 -16.04
C ALA A 70 -13.88 7.62 -17.55
N GLY A 71 -14.69 7.03 -18.44
CA GLY A 71 -14.55 7.17 -19.89
C GLY A 71 -13.61 6.16 -20.56
N TYR A 72 -13.19 5.10 -19.86
CA TYR A 72 -12.40 4.02 -20.45
C TYR A 72 -13.29 3.01 -21.17
N SER A 73 -12.75 2.43 -22.24
CA SER A 73 -13.43 1.46 -23.09
C SER A 73 -12.39 0.49 -23.68
N GLN A 74 -12.84 -0.51 -24.43
CA GLN A 74 -11.92 -1.45 -25.11
C GLN A 74 -11.01 -0.77 -26.12
N ASP A 75 -11.49 0.30 -26.77
CA ASP A 75 -10.71 1.08 -27.75
C ASP A 75 -9.79 2.11 -27.07
N ASN A 76 -10.04 2.42 -25.80
CA ASN A 76 -9.25 3.34 -24.98
C ASN A 76 -9.12 2.80 -23.55
N PRO A 77 -8.28 1.77 -23.32
CA PRO A 77 -8.08 1.19 -22.00
C PRO A 77 -7.26 2.10 -21.09
N ALA A 78 -7.48 2.00 -19.77
CA ALA A 78 -6.60 2.60 -18.77
C ALA A 78 -5.26 1.83 -18.74
N LYS A 79 -4.21 2.43 -19.30
CA LYS A 79 -2.86 1.82 -19.33
C LYS A 79 -2.09 2.23 -18.09
N ILE A 80 -1.71 1.24 -17.27
CA ILE A 80 -1.07 1.46 -15.98
C ILE A 80 0.22 0.66 -15.90
N GLU A 81 1.32 1.33 -15.56
CA GLU A 81 2.60 0.71 -15.26
C GLU A 81 2.68 0.30 -13.79
N ILE A 82 3.02 -0.96 -13.55
CA ILE A 82 3.29 -1.53 -12.25
C ILE A 82 4.78 -1.77 -12.09
N TRP A 83 5.44 -0.90 -11.32
CA TRP A 83 6.86 -1.03 -11.04
C TRP A 83 7.14 -1.81 -9.75
N TYR A 84 8.25 -2.55 -9.75
CA TYR A 84 8.75 -3.23 -8.57
C TYR A 84 10.28 -3.37 -8.60
N ALA A 85 10.86 -3.59 -7.42
CA ALA A 85 12.28 -3.88 -7.31
C ALA A 85 12.63 -5.22 -8.01
N SER A 86 13.59 -5.21 -8.93
CA SER A 86 13.96 -6.35 -9.78
C SER A 86 14.54 -7.55 -9.02
N ASN A 87 15.06 -7.32 -7.81
CA ASN A 87 15.54 -8.37 -6.91
C ASN A 87 14.42 -9.07 -6.12
N SER A 88 13.16 -8.69 -6.30
CA SER A 88 12.03 -9.26 -5.56
C SER A 88 11.17 -10.18 -6.45
N THR A 89 11.47 -11.48 -6.41
CA THR A 89 10.62 -12.50 -7.05
C THR A 89 9.18 -12.48 -6.50
N LYS A 90 9.01 -12.16 -5.22
CA LYS A 90 7.69 -12.02 -4.57
C LYS A 90 6.86 -10.94 -5.27
N ARG A 91 7.40 -9.73 -5.43
CA ARG A 91 6.71 -8.62 -6.11
C ARG A 91 6.44 -8.93 -7.59
N GLN A 92 7.40 -9.54 -8.29
CA GLN A 92 7.23 -9.98 -9.68
C GLN A 92 6.03 -10.92 -9.85
N LEU A 93 5.90 -11.92 -8.97
CA LEU A 93 4.80 -12.89 -9.00
C LEU A 93 3.45 -12.25 -8.67
N VAL A 94 3.41 -11.32 -7.69
CA VAL A 94 2.20 -10.54 -7.40
C VAL A 94 1.78 -9.72 -8.63
N ALA A 95 2.71 -8.96 -9.21
CA ALA A 95 2.46 -8.12 -10.37
C ALA A 95 1.96 -8.94 -11.58
N SER A 96 2.58 -10.10 -11.83
CA SER A 96 2.16 -11.03 -12.89
C SER A 96 0.78 -11.63 -12.64
N THR A 97 0.45 -11.94 -11.38
CA THR A 97 -0.87 -12.46 -10.99
C THR A 97 -1.96 -11.41 -11.16
N LEU A 98 -1.68 -10.14 -10.80
CA LEU A 98 -2.59 -9.02 -11.04
C LEU A 98 -2.82 -8.82 -12.55
N LYS A 99 -1.74 -8.77 -13.35
CA LYS A 99 -1.83 -8.65 -14.81
C LYS A 99 -2.69 -9.74 -15.43
N ALA A 100 -2.44 -11.00 -15.09
CA ALA A 100 -3.24 -12.12 -15.60
C ALA A 100 -4.72 -12.00 -15.22
N SER A 101 -5.02 -11.57 -13.99
CA SER A 101 -6.41 -11.40 -13.54
C SER A 101 -7.11 -10.25 -14.27
N VAL A 102 -6.39 -9.16 -14.54
CA VAL A 102 -6.89 -8.02 -15.35
C VAL A 102 -7.18 -8.46 -16.78
N GLU A 103 -6.22 -9.12 -17.43
CA GLU A 103 -6.37 -9.62 -18.81
C GLU A 103 -7.56 -10.57 -18.96
N GLU A 104 -7.84 -11.40 -17.95
CA GLU A 104 -8.96 -12.34 -17.97
C GLU A 104 -10.32 -11.65 -17.71
N LYS A 105 -10.38 -10.67 -16.78
CA LYS A 105 -11.65 -10.28 -16.14
C LYS A 105 -12.06 -8.82 -16.32
N ILE A 106 -11.17 -7.94 -16.80
CA ILE A 106 -11.49 -6.49 -16.94
C ILE A 106 -12.16 -6.15 -18.27
N GLU A 107 -12.31 -7.12 -19.18
CA GLU A 107 -12.94 -6.96 -20.50
C GLU A 107 -12.26 -5.88 -21.36
N GLY A 108 -10.94 -5.73 -21.24
CA GLY A 108 -10.15 -4.78 -22.03
C GLY A 108 -10.30 -3.32 -21.62
N LEU A 109 -10.87 -3.00 -20.45
CA LEU A 109 -10.97 -1.62 -19.96
C LEU A 109 -9.69 -1.10 -19.28
N MET A 110 -8.78 -2.00 -18.91
CA MET A 110 -7.51 -1.68 -18.26
C MET A 110 -6.41 -2.60 -18.81
N GLU A 111 -5.21 -2.06 -18.97
CA GLU A 111 -4.00 -2.80 -19.34
C GLU A 111 -2.92 -2.54 -18.29
N LEU A 112 -2.36 -3.61 -17.71
CA LEU A 112 -1.21 -3.51 -16.81
C LEU A 112 0.09 -3.81 -17.56
N GLU A 113 1.04 -2.88 -17.51
CA GLU A 113 2.42 -3.05 -17.97
C GLU A 113 3.33 -3.29 -16.78
N LEU A 114 4.16 -4.33 -16.82
CA LEU A 114 5.02 -4.69 -15.69
C LEU A 114 6.44 -4.25 -15.95
N ASN A 115 6.96 -3.39 -15.07
CA ASN A 115 8.30 -2.85 -15.17
C ASN A 115 9.10 -3.15 -13.89
N SER A 116 10.42 -3.28 -14.03
CA SER A 116 11.28 -3.51 -12.86
C SER A 116 12.54 -2.67 -12.94
N VAL A 117 13.06 -2.32 -11.76
CA VAL A 117 14.25 -1.50 -11.60
C VAL A 117 15.07 -2.00 -10.42
N GLU A 118 16.38 -1.83 -10.47
CA GLU A 118 17.26 -2.14 -9.35
C GLU A 118 16.83 -1.35 -8.09
N ALA A 119 16.81 -2.02 -6.93
CA ALA A 119 16.17 -1.51 -5.72
C ALA A 119 16.75 -0.17 -5.25
N ALA A 120 18.08 -0.03 -5.15
CA ALA A 120 18.70 1.22 -4.69
C ALA A 120 18.40 2.39 -5.65
N THR A 121 18.39 2.11 -6.95
CA THR A 121 17.99 3.06 -7.99
C THR A 121 16.52 3.46 -7.83
N ALA A 122 15.64 2.50 -7.53
CA ALA A 122 14.23 2.75 -7.30
C ALA A 122 14.01 3.70 -6.14
N PHE A 123 14.54 3.39 -4.96
CA PHE A 123 14.38 4.21 -3.75
C PHE A 123 14.99 5.61 -3.90
N LYS A 124 16.07 5.76 -4.69
CA LYS A 124 16.67 7.07 -5.02
C LYS A 124 15.80 7.95 -5.94
N ASN A 125 14.76 7.39 -6.54
CA ASN A 125 13.96 8.04 -7.57
C ASN A 125 12.46 8.07 -7.29
N LEU A 126 11.98 7.46 -6.20
CA LEU A 126 10.56 7.53 -5.79
C LEU A 126 10.09 8.98 -5.67
N ASP A 127 10.89 9.78 -4.99
CA ASP A 127 10.69 11.20 -4.73
C ASP A 127 10.73 12.09 -5.99
N LYS A 128 11.22 11.56 -7.12
CA LYS A 128 11.25 12.24 -8.42
C LYS A 128 10.03 11.94 -9.29
N GLY A 129 9.18 11.00 -8.89
CA GLY A 129 7.95 10.68 -9.62
C GLY A 129 8.18 9.99 -10.95
N LEU A 130 9.28 9.23 -11.06
CA LEU A 130 9.62 8.49 -12.28
C LEU A 130 8.75 7.25 -12.51
N TYR A 131 8.02 6.80 -11.50
CA TYR A 131 7.24 5.57 -11.53
C TYR A 131 5.76 5.90 -11.37
N GLN A 132 4.92 5.44 -12.28
CA GLN A 132 3.48 5.68 -12.22
C GLN A 132 2.84 5.01 -11.00
N THR A 133 3.23 3.76 -10.74
CA THR A 133 3.03 3.05 -9.46
C THR A 133 4.30 2.33 -9.07
N PHE A 134 4.50 2.05 -7.79
CA PHE A 134 5.61 1.24 -7.32
C PHE A 134 5.19 0.35 -6.14
N MET A 135 5.53 -0.95 -6.18
CA MET A 135 5.30 -1.86 -5.06
C MET A 135 6.34 -1.65 -3.96
N LEU A 136 5.93 -1.01 -2.88
CA LEU A 136 6.73 -0.76 -1.68
C LEU A 136 6.47 -1.80 -0.58
N ASP A 137 7.29 -1.78 0.45
CA ASP A 137 7.10 -2.43 1.74
C ASP A 137 7.43 -1.46 2.87
N TRP A 138 6.94 -1.77 4.06
CA TRP A 138 7.18 -1.00 5.28
C TRP A 138 7.26 -1.94 6.47
N TYR A 139 8.17 -1.66 7.37
CA TYR A 139 8.23 -2.25 8.70
C TYR A 139 8.21 -1.11 9.72
N GLY A 140 7.37 -1.22 10.74
CA GLY A 140 7.23 -0.15 11.72
C GLY A 140 8.48 0.02 12.57
N ASP A 141 9.14 1.18 12.46
CA ASP A 141 10.23 1.61 13.35
C ASP A 141 9.88 1.57 14.86
N PHE A 142 8.63 1.87 15.20
CA PHE A 142 8.06 1.83 16.55
C PHE A 142 6.57 1.43 16.51
N VAL A 143 6.06 0.95 17.64
CA VAL A 143 4.71 0.37 17.77
C VAL A 143 3.68 1.48 18.01
N ASP A 144 3.40 2.26 16.98
CA ASP A 144 2.34 3.28 16.97
C ASP A 144 1.68 3.34 15.58
N ALA A 145 0.36 3.58 15.53
CA ALA A 145 -0.38 3.64 14.28
C ALA A 145 0.02 4.82 13.39
N ASP A 146 0.52 5.93 13.96
CA ASP A 146 1.07 7.07 13.22
C ASP A 146 2.21 6.66 12.28
N ASN A 147 2.97 5.63 12.67
CA ASN A 147 4.09 5.10 11.91
C ASN A 147 3.68 4.40 10.60
N TYR A 148 2.38 4.20 10.39
CA TYR A 148 1.81 3.66 9.14
C TYR A 148 1.03 4.73 8.35
N ILE A 149 0.97 5.95 8.88
CA ILE A 149 0.18 7.05 8.30
C ILE A 149 1.10 8.19 7.89
N GLN A 150 1.78 8.84 8.85
CA GLN A 150 2.53 10.04 8.55
C GLN A 150 3.65 9.81 7.53
N PRO A 151 4.44 8.72 7.60
CA PRO A 151 5.48 8.43 6.61
C PRO A 151 4.96 8.22 5.18
N PHE A 152 3.65 8.12 4.96
CA PHE A 152 3.03 7.89 3.65
C PHE A 152 2.12 9.01 3.17
N LEU A 153 1.43 9.70 4.08
CA LEU A 153 0.32 10.57 3.70
C LEU A 153 0.56 12.06 3.99
N GLU A 154 1.54 12.38 4.84
CA GLU A 154 1.82 13.77 5.18
C GLU A 154 2.48 14.51 4.00
N CYS A 155 2.09 15.78 3.86
CA CYS A 155 2.66 16.67 2.89
C CYS A 155 2.83 18.10 3.42
N THR A 156 4.06 18.48 3.75
CA THR A 156 4.39 19.83 4.24
C THR A 156 4.19 20.95 3.22
N LYS A 157 4.24 20.65 1.92
CA LYS A 157 4.10 21.64 0.83
C LYS A 157 3.42 21.03 -0.38
N GLY A 158 2.31 21.61 -0.81
CA GLY A 158 1.54 21.16 -1.96
C GLY A 158 0.17 21.83 -2.01
N SER A 159 -0.66 21.40 -2.96
CA SER A 159 -2.08 21.74 -3.03
C SER A 159 -2.84 20.59 -3.71
N GLU A 160 -4.17 20.64 -3.74
CA GLU A 160 -4.96 19.68 -4.53
C GLU A 160 -4.65 19.77 -6.04
N GLU A 161 -4.25 20.96 -6.52
CA GLU A 161 -3.94 21.19 -7.93
C GLU A 161 -2.54 20.67 -8.30
N THR A 162 -1.54 20.89 -7.44
CA THR A 162 -0.16 20.50 -7.73
C THR A 162 0.24 19.14 -7.14
N GLY A 163 -0.62 18.57 -6.27
CA GLY A 163 -0.29 17.44 -5.42
C GLY A 163 0.77 17.80 -4.38
N CYS A 164 1.42 16.79 -3.82
CA CYS A 164 2.48 16.99 -2.85
C CYS A 164 3.81 17.33 -3.52
N GLU A 165 4.37 18.49 -3.20
CA GLU A 165 5.68 18.96 -3.69
C GLU A 165 6.82 18.64 -2.71
N ALA A 166 6.53 18.63 -1.41
CA ALA A 166 7.47 18.21 -0.37
C ALA A 166 6.76 17.61 0.84
N GLY A 167 7.28 16.50 1.33
CA GLY A 167 6.76 15.80 2.51
C GLY A 167 6.87 14.30 2.35
N ALA A 168 6.37 13.56 3.33
CA ALA A 168 6.47 12.11 3.35
C ALA A 168 5.77 11.44 2.15
N SER A 169 4.61 11.95 1.76
CA SER A 169 3.85 11.46 0.61
C SER A 169 4.59 11.58 -0.73
N GLN A 170 5.34 12.67 -0.92
CA GLN A 170 6.24 12.85 -2.05
C GLN A 170 7.46 11.95 -1.93
N PHE A 171 8.07 11.85 -0.74
CA PHE A 171 9.23 10.98 -0.50
C PHE A 171 8.93 9.50 -0.80
N GLN A 172 7.72 9.03 -0.50
CA GLN A 172 7.24 7.69 -0.84
C GLN A 172 6.73 7.54 -2.28
N GLY A 173 6.78 8.62 -3.08
CA GLY A 173 6.45 8.61 -4.49
C GLY A 173 4.95 8.61 -4.83
N SER A 174 4.05 8.79 -3.86
CA SER A 174 2.61 8.91 -4.18
C SER A 174 2.26 10.32 -4.67
N PHE A 175 2.95 11.35 -4.15
CA PHE A 175 2.66 12.75 -4.39
C PHE A 175 1.23 13.15 -3.99
N TYR A 176 0.59 12.39 -3.11
CA TYR A 176 -0.74 12.66 -2.61
C TYR A 176 -0.78 13.85 -1.67
N TYR A 177 -1.77 14.71 -1.84
CA TYR A 177 -2.02 15.86 -1.00
C TYR A 177 -3.47 15.84 -0.52
N SER A 178 -3.67 16.13 0.76
CA SER A 178 -4.98 16.39 1.34
C SER A 178 -4.81 17.27 2.59
N ASP A 179 -5.42 18.46 2.55
CA ASP A 179 -5.45 19.38 3.70
C ASP A 179 -6.05 18.70 4.93
N ARG A 180 -7.12 17.92 4.72
CA ARG A 180 -7.80 17.23 5.81
C ARG A 180 -6.89 16.18 6.45
N ILE A 181 -6.20 15.37 5.67
CA ILE A 181 -5.28 14.37 6.21
C ILE A 181 -4.11 15.03 6.95
N ASN A 182 -3.53 16.11 6.42
CA ASN A 182 -2.48 16.85 7.11
C ASN A 182 -2.96 17.36 8.49
N GLN A 183 -4.16 17.95 8.56
CA GLN A 183 -4.76 18.38 9.82
C GLN A 183 -5.00 17.23 10.79
N LEU A 184 -5.49 16.08 10.31
CA LEU A 184 -5.76 14.90 11.13
C LEU A 184 -4.44 14.30 11.67
N ILE A 185 -3.38 14.28 10.87
CA ILE A 185 -2.05 13.83 11.29
C ILE A 185 -1.51 14.74 12.39
N GLU A 186 -1.66 16.06 12.28
CA GLU A 186 -1.27 16.98 13.35
C GLU A 186 -2.11 16.77 14.62
N GLN A 187 -3.43 16.64 14.48
CA GLN A 187 -4.36 16.46 15.59
C GLN A 187 -4.05 15.19 16.39
N GLN A 188 -3.87 14.03 15.74
CA GLN A 188 -3.60 12.78 16.46
C GLN A 188 -2.25 12.77 17.19
N ARG A 189 -1.27 13.57 16.73
CA ARG A 189 0.03 13.74 17.40
C ARG A 189 -0.07 14.58 18.68
N GLN A 190 -1.10 15.41 18.79
CA GLN A 190 -1.35 16.26 19.96
C GLN A 190 -2.43 15.70 20.89
N GLU A 191 -3.23 14.74 20.43
CA GLU A 191 -4.33 14.13 21.18
C GLU A 191 -3.82 13.10 22.21
N GLN A 192 -4.17 13.32 23.48
CA GLN A 192 -3.74 12.48 24.60
C GLN A 192 -4.81 11.44 24.99
N ASN A 193 -6.07 11.64 24.60
CA ASN A 193 -7.14 10.69 24.83
C ASN A 193 -7.07 9.55 23.79
N PRO A 194 -6.86 8.29 24.20
CA PRO A 194 -6.71 7.18 23.27
C PRO A 194 -7.93 6.97 22.36
N GLU A 195 -9.16 7.06 22.89
CA GLU A 195 -10.38 6.84 22.10
C GLU A 195 -10.55 7.90 21.01
N LYS A 196 -10.30 9.16 21.33
CA LYS A 196 -10.32 10.26 20.35
C LYS A 196 -9.24 10.08 19.30
N ARG A 197 -8.03 9.69 19.71
CA ARG A 197 -6.93 9.41 18.78
C ARG A 197 -7.27 8.28 17.82
N GLN A 198 -7.90 7.20 18.31
CA GLN A 198 -8.40 6.12 17.44
C GLN A 198 -9.50 6.59 16.48
N ALA A 199 -10.38 7.50 16.90
CA ALA A 199 -11.38 8.08 16.00
C ALA A 199 -10.73 8.88 14.86
N ILE A 200 -9.68 9.66 15.16
CA ILE A 200 -8.90 10.38 14.14
C ILE A 200 -8.24 9.39 13.16
N PHE A 201 -7.64 8.30 13.66
CA PHE A 201 -7.08 7.27 12.78
C PHE A 201 -8.12 6.60 11.88
N ARG A 202 -9.36 6.38 12.36
CA ARG A 202 -10.44 5.86 11.53
C ARG A 202 -10.84 6.83 10.42
N GLU A 203 -10.90 8.14 10.72
CA GLU A 203 -11.18 9.16 9.72
C GLU A 203 -10.09 9.25 8.65
N ILE A 204 -8.81 9.18 9.04
CA ILE A 204 -7.70 9.12 8.08
C ILE A 204 -7.83 7.91 7.16
N GLN A 205 -8.20 6.75 7.70
CA GLN A 205 -8.40 5.54 6.90
C GLN A 205 -9.60 5.67 5.96
N ASP A 206 -10.68 6.34 6.37
CA ASP A 206 -11.83 6.59 5.48
C ASP A 206 -11.42 7.41 4.26
N LEU A 207 -10.63 8.47 4.46
CA LEU A 207 -10.08 9.28 3.38
C LEU A 207 -9.08 8.49 2.52
N LEU A 208 -8.22 7.66 3.13
CA LEU A 208 -7.34 6.74 2.41
C LEU A 208 -8.13 5.79 1.50
N GLY A 209 -9.23 5.23 2.02
CA GLY A 209 -10.12 4.33 1.31
C GLY A 209 -10.86 5.03 0.18
N GLU A 210 -11.16 6.31 0.30
CA GLU A 210 -11.80 7.11 -0.75
C GLU A 210 -10.80 7.49 -1.86
N ASP A 211 -9.67 8.10 -1.48
CA ASP A 211 -8.75 8.74 -2.41
C ASP A 211 -7.72 7.78 -3.02
N VAL A 212 -7.49 6.64 -2.36
CA VAL A 212 -6.60 5.56 -2.82
C VAL A 212 -5.21 6.06 -3.27
N PRO A 213 -4.45 6.77 -2.41
CA PRO A 213 -3.06 7.11 -2.71
C PRO A 213 -2.12 5.89 -2.67
N PHE A 214 -2.49 4.88 -1.89
CA PHE A 214 -1.81 3.58 -1.78
C PHE A 214 -2.85 2.46 -1.71
N ILE A 215 -2.47 1.26 -2.17
CA ILE A 215 -3.31 0.06 -2.08
C ILE A 215 -2.59 -0.95 -1.18
N PRO A 216 -3.02 -1.15 0.08
CA PRO A 216 -2.45 -2.14 0.99
C PRO A 216 -2.68 -3.56 0.45
N LEU A 217 -1.67 -4.42 0.45
CA LEU A 217 -1.77 -5.74 -0.19
C LEU A 217 -1.73 -6.90 0.81
N TRP A 218 -0.65 -7.02 1.57
CA TRP A 218 -0.47 -8.06 2.58
C TRP A 218 0.47 -7.59 3.69
N LEU A 219 0.40 -8.28 4.83
CA LEU A 219 1.36 -8.22 5.93
C LEU A 219 2.13 -9.55 5.95
N ASP A 220 3.46 -9.47 5.88
CA ASP A 220 4.32 -10.66 5.95
C ASP A 220 4.29 -11.30 7.35
N LYS A 221 4.52 -12.61 7.41
CA LYS A 221 4.82 -13.33 8.65
C LYS A 221 6.30 -13.64 8.68
N ASP A 222 7.00 -13.12 9.67
CA ASP A 222 8.42 -13.39 9.84
C ASP A 222 8.64 -14.65 10.67
N TYR A 223 9.58 -15.47 10.20
CA TYR A 223 9.95 -16.74 10.85
C TYR A 223 11.45 -16.73 11.12
N VAL A 224 11.83 -17.16 12.32
CA VAL A 224 13.23 -17.42 12.66
C VAL A 224 13.43 -18.90 12.99
N PHE A 225 14.49 -19.49 12.43
CA PHE A 225 14.84 -20.90 12.65
C PHE A 225 16.23 -20.98 13.27
N ALA A 226 16.38 -21.81 14.30
CA ALA A 226 17.63 -22.01 15.00
C ALA A 226 17.89 -23.51 15.26
N GLN A 227 19.16 -23.87 15.44
CA GLN A 227 19.53 -25.22 15.87
C GLN A 227 19.05 -25.46 17.31
N LYS A 228 18.78 -26.72 17.67
CA LYS A 228 18.23 -27.10 18.98
C LYS A 228 19.08 -26.67 20.19
N ASN A 229 20.37 -26.43 19.99
CA ASN A 229 21.33 -26.01 21.01
C ASN A 229 21.54 -24.48 21.06
N ILE A 230 20.73 -23.71 20.33
CA ILE A 230 20.77 -22.25 20.33
C ILE A 230 19.51 -21.74 21.04
N ASN A 231 19.72 -20.98 22.11
CA ASN A 231 18.66 -20.39 22.93
C ASN A 231 18.54 -18.89 22.69
N GLY A 232 17.42 -18.30 23.14
CA GLY A 232 17.20 -16.86 23.12
C GLY A 232 16.81 -16.27 21.76
N VAL A 233 16.55 -17.11 20.76
CA VAL A 233 16.23 -16.66 19.40
C VAL A 233 14.77 -16.21 19.33
N ASN A 234 14.54 -14.90 19.27
CA ASN A 234 13.22 -14.29 19.10
C ASN A 234 13.31 -13.10 18.13
N LEU A 235 12.18 -12.78 17.49
CA LEU A 235 12.01 -11.56 16.69
C LEU A 235 11.22 -10.54 17.51
N GLU A 236 11.65 -9.29 17.48
CA GLU A 236 10.88 -8.18 18.06
C GLU A 236 9.73 -7.78 17.12
N PRO A 237 8.64 -7.18 17.63
CA PRO A 237 7.54 -6.68 16.79
C PRO A 237 7.97 -5.66 15.72
N THR A 238 9.10 -4.98 15.93
CA THR A 238 9.74 -4.04 14.98
C THR A 238 10.66 -4.75 13.97
N GLN A 239 10.58 -6.08 13.87
CA GLN A 239 11.45 -6.95 13.05
C GLN A 239 12.94 -6.92 13.44
N GLN A 240 13.30 -6.29 14.55
CA GLN A 240 14.67 -6.32 15.05
C GLN A 240 15.03 -7.73 15.54
N PHE A 241 16.27 -8.14 15.24
CA PHE A 241 16.82 -9.43 15.64
C PHE A 241 17.90 -9.25 16.72
N PRO A 242 17.55 -9.34 18.02
CA PRO A 242 18.43 -8.98 19.12
C PRO A 242 19.51 -10.05 19.38
N PHE A 243 20.63 -9.97 18.68
CA PHE A 243 21.74 -10.94 18.79
C PHE A 243 22.27 -11.15 20.22
N TRP A 244 22.17 -10.14 21.10
CA TRP A 244 22.65 -10.21 22.49
C TRP A 244 21.84 -11.17 23.38
N THR A 245 20.65 -11.58 22.95
CA THR A 245 19.83 -12.57 23.67
C THR A 245 20.26 -14.00 23.37
N ILE A 246 21.02 -14.20 22.28
CA ILE A 246 21.33 -15.51 21.73
C ILE A 246 22.54 -16.14 22.43
N ASN A 247 22.41 -17.39 22.85
CA ASN A 247 23.51 -18.17 23.41
C ASN A 247 23.45 -19.64 22.98
N LYS A 248 24.58 -20.33 23.10
CA LYS A 248 24.70 -21.77 22.86
C LYS A 248 24.69 -22.51 24.20
N SER A 249 23.81 -23.49 24.35
CA SER A 249 23.83 -24.45 25.48
C SER A 249 24.92 -25.49 25.32
#